data_AF-A0A940C256-F1
#
_entry.id   AF-A0A940C256-F1
#
_cell.length_a   1.000
_cell.length_b   1.000
_cell.length_c   1.000
_cell.angle_alpha   90.00
_cell.angle_beta   90.00
_cell.angle_gamma   90.00
#
_symmetry.space_group_name_H-M   'P 1'
#
loop_
_entity.id
_entity.type
_entity.pdbx_description
1 polymer ?
#
loop_
_entity_poly.entity_id
_entity_poly.type
_entity_poly.pdbx_seq_one_letter_code
_entity_poly.pdbx_strand_id
1 'polypeptide(L)'
;FEDKKNGLCSVVRSCPKGRLQLAISRLLILIGISAVFTVVINAGVLGSSFALYGGTDGLGRTVQSMEAFKTCTLHVSIAQWICLYLGAKIACGVLLGLIFWFILSFLSNIQLSWLIIIGILAGEYAAYKLIDGQLQFSVFKYVNLFSYVHPMEPLSKYLNMNVFNYPVGVFPLLRRLMLALMIILTAAVLLIQVKRHPLGNRNILGKVVVAWNRFCDFFRRKMHIPAIEGYKLLILGGSIIFLAVCLYFGGKLRYVGWEYQEQDYVYLQYLKEAGGKIDTETEEYMQKARENLEKHPDISYEFEGSLMRLENEAETAKQTGAEKGYEPWLVNQVQIRNFMDTKTWPLIRWNAIVALVFVILTVAPLFAIERRTGTEKLLRSTSGGRGPVFRGKYIVMTLEVAAVWCCVYLREWLAIRKTFGVEMMSCPIQNFSVLRNFPIVMSFGAFLALLYLLRFVGLMIAACVCAYLSSRVDTWEKATMLGAALLLIPAALLYFGQEWAGYVSVLPSIAVTELLVTADKLNAKTILYFAWIAVAAVLTVLVYRTWVKSSGKK
;
A
#
# COMPACT_ATOMS: atom_id res chain seq x y z
N PHE A 1 0.65 0.92 -27.87
CA PHE A 1 0.28 2.31 -27.54
C PHE A 1 1.47 3.26 -27.70
N GLU A 2 2.67 2.87 -27.26
CA GLU A 2 3.88 3.69 -27.39
C GLU A 2 4.19 4.12 -28.83
N ASP A 3 4.05 3.22 -29.81
CA ASP A 3 4.19 3.55 -31.24
C ASP A 3 3.28 4.71 -31.68
N LYS A 4 2.08 4.78 -31.10
CA LYS A 4 1.11 5.83 -31.39
C LYS A 4 1.53 7.16 -30.78
N LYS A 5 1.99 7.13 -29.53
CA LYS A 5 2.48 8.32 -28.82
C LYS A 5 3.73 8.89 -29.49
N ASN A 6 4.58 8.02 -30.02
CA ASN A 6 5.84 8.40 -30.68
C ASN A 6 5.68 8.69 -32.18
N GLY A 7 4.46 8.67 -32.73
CA GLY A 7 4.20 8.91 -34.15
C GLY A 7 4.68 7.80 -35.10
N LEU A 8 5.13 6.67 -34.57
CA LEU A 8 5.70 5.54 -35.32
C LEU A 8 4.65 4.70 -36.06
N CYS A 9 3.35 4.96 -35.85
CA CYS A 9 2.27 4.21 -36.50
C CYS A 9 2.36 4.19 -38.03
N SER A 10 2.83 5.27 -38.67
CA SER A 10 3.03 5.33 -40.13
C SER A 10 4.19 4.46 -40.58
N VAL A 11 5.31 4.48 -39.84
CA VAL A 11 6.50 3.68 -40.10
C VAL A 11 6.19 2.19 -39.94
N VAL A 12 5.58 1.80 -38.81
CA VAL A 12 5.19 0.41 -38.52
C VAL A 12 4.28 -0.14 -39.62
N ARG A 13 3.32 0.65 -40.12
CA ARG A 13 2.40 0.20 -41.17
C ARG A 13 3.09 0.02 -42.53
N SER A 14 4.15 0.78 -42.80
CA SER A 14 4.92 0.71 -44.04
C SER A 14 5.81 -0.53 -44.10
N CYS A 15 6.15 -1.12 -42.94
CA CYS A 15 6.95 -2.35 -42.87
C CYS A 15 6.13 -3.59 -43.29
N PRO A 16 6.73 -4.55 -44.04
CA PRO A 16 6.03 -5.73 -44.56
C PRO A 16 5.42 -6.61 -43.46
N LYS A 17 6.09 -6.73 -42.31
CA LYS A 17 5.63 -7.53 -41.15
C LYS A 17 4.91 -6.70 -40.07
N GLY A 18 4.70 -5.39 -40.29
CA GLY A 18 4.19 -4.48 -39.26
C GLY A 18 2.68 -4.51 -39.03
N ARG A 19 1.94 -5.31 -39.81
CA ARG A 19 0.48 -5.45 -39.74
C ARG A 19 0.06 -6.68 -38.91
N LEU A 20 -0.39 -7.75 -39.56
CA LEU A 20 -0.89 -8.95 -38.88
C LEU A 20 0.20 -9.68 -38.08
N GLN A 21 1.40 -9.83 -38.64
CA GLN A 21 2.47 -10.58 -37.99
C GLN A 21 2.96 -9.90 -36.68
N LEU A 22 3.05 -8.58 -36.66
CA LEU A 22 3.32 -7.83 -35.42
C LEU A 22 2.19 -8.00 -34.39
N ALA A 23 0.93 -8.01 -34.84
CA ALA A 23 -0.23 -8.21 -33.97
C ALA A 23 -0.21 -9.61 -33.33
N ILE A 24 0.08 -10.66 -34.11
CA ILE A 24 0.25 -12.03 -33.62
C ILE A 24 1.42 -12.11 -32.63
N SER A 25 2.55 -11.48 -32.95
CA SER A 25 3.71 -11.45 -32.05
C SER A 25 3.36 -10.82 -30.69
N ARG A 26 2.58 -9.73 -30.68
CA ARG A 26 2.09 -9.09 -29.45
C ARG A 26 1.13 -9.97 -28.67
N LEU A 27 0.26 -10.71 -29.35
CA LEU A 27 -0.63 -11.67 -28.72
C LEU A 27 0.14 -12.80 -28.03
N LEU A 28 1.16 -13.36 -28.71
CA LEU A 28 2.04 -14.39 -28.12
C LEU A 28 2.82 -13.86 -26.91
N ILE A 29 3.32 -12.62 -26.99
CA ILE A 29 3.97 -11.96 -25.86
C ILE A 29 2.98 -11.78 -24.70
N LEU A 30 1.74 -11.37 -24.97
CA LEU A 30 0.71 -11.22 -23.94
C LEU A 30 0.41 -12.56 -23.23
N ILE A 31 0.29 -13.66 -23.99
CA ILE A 31 0.09 -15.00 -23.44
C ILE A 31 1.29 -15.42 -22.59
N GLY A 32 2.50 -15.27 -23.12
CA GLY A 32 3.73 -15.62 -22.41
C GLY A 32 3.92 -14.84 -21.11
N ILE A 33 3.72 -13.51 -21.14
CA ILE A 33 3.80 -12.66 -19.94
C ILE A 33 2.73 -13.05 -18.93
N SER A 34 1.50 -13.34 -19.38
CA SER A 34 0.41 -13.76 -18.48
C SER A 34 0.75 -15.08 -17.78
N ALA A 35 1.37 -16.03 -18.49
CA ALA A 35 1.85 -17.28 -17.94
C ALA A 35 2.95 -17.07 -16.89
N VAL A 36 4.01 -16.35 -17.26
CA VAL A 36 5.13 -16.06 -16.35
C VAL A 36 4.66 -15.34 -15.10
N PHE A 37 3.84 -14.30 -15.25
CA PHE A 37 3.36 -13.52 -14.11
C PHE A 37 2.45 -14.33 -13.18
N THR A 38 1.61 -15.22 -13.73
CA THR A 38 0.78 -16.14 -12.94
C THR A 38 1.66 -17.09 -12.12
N VAL A 39 2.70 -17.67 -12.73
CA VAL A 39 3.63 -18.55 -12.02
C VAL A 39 4.36 -17.76 -10.93
N VAL A 40 4.92 -16.59 -11.24
CA VAL A 40 5.66 -15.77 -10.27
C VAL A 40 4.80 -15.38 -9.05
N ILE A 41 3.55 -14.95 -9.28
CA ILE A 41 2.64 -14.57 -8.18
C ILE A 41 2.30 -15.77 -7.28
N ASN A 42 2.11 -16.96 -7.85
CA ASN A 42 1.69 -18.13 -7.10
C ASN A 42 2.86 -18.98 -6.60
N ALA A 43 4.09 -18.75 -7.09
CA ALA A 43 5.26 -19.54 -6.74
C ALA A 43 5.57 -19.50 -5.24
N GLY A 44 5.46 -18.32 -4.61
CA GLY A 44 5.67 -18.18 -3.17
C GLY A 44 4.67 -18.99 -2.35
N VAL A 45 3.38 -18.89 -2.70
CA VAL A 45 2.29 -19.62 -2.03
C VAL A 45 2.44 -21.13 -2.23
N LEU A 46 2.74 -21.57 -3.45
CA LEU A 46 2.95 -23.00 -3.74
C LEU A 46 4.21 -23.53 -3.03
N GLY A 47 5.31 -22.79 -3.06
CA GLY A 47 6.56 -23.15 -2.40
C GLY A 47 6.42 -23.26 -0.89
N SER A 48 5.78 -22.30 -0.24
CA SER A 48 5.49 -22.38 1.20
C SER A 48 4.56 -23.55 1.53
N SER A 49 3.57 -23.81 0.67
CA SER A 49 2.64 -24.94 0.87
C SER A 49 3.36 -26.29 0.76
N PHE A 50 4.23 -26.48 -0.24
CA PHE A 50 5.00 -27.72 -0.35
C PHE A 50 5.99 -27.91 0.80
N ALA A 51 6.59 -26.84 1.30
CA ALA A 51 7.50 -26.91 2.45
C ALA A 51 6.77 -27.29 3.76
N LEU A 52 5.57 -26.76 3.97
CA LEU A 52 4.79 -27.00 5.20
C LEU A 52 4.09 -28.37 5.21
N TYR A 53 3.64 -28.86 4.06
CA TYR A 53 2.79 -30.06 3.97
C TYR A 53 3.51 -31.31 3.45
N GLY A 54 4.85 -31.34 3.50
CA GLY A 54 5.63 -32.55 3.21
C GLY A 54 5.81 -32.86 1.72
N GLY A 55 5.81 -31.85 0.85
CA GLY A 55 6.14 -32.00 -0.57
C GLY A 55 4.97 -32.44 -1.46
N THR A 56 5.22 -33.40 -2.35
CA THR A 56 4.32 -33.74 -3.48
C THR A 56 3.47 -35.00 -3.25
N ASP A 57 3.69 -35.74 -2.17
CA ASP A 57 3.20 -37.12 -2.01
C ASP A 57 1.66 -37.22 -1.92
N GLY A 58 0.97 -36.12 -1.58
CA GLY A 58 -0.49 -36.05 -1.53
C GLY A 58 -1.17 -35.61 -2.83
N LEU A 59 -0.43 -35.17 -3.86
CA LEU A 59 -0.99 -34.48 -5.02
C LEU A 59 -1.89 -35.34 -5.92
N GLY A 60 -1.75 -36.66 -5.84
CA GLY A 60 -2.57 -37.62 -6.59
C GLY A 60 -3.97 -37.85 -5.98
N ARG A 61 -4.21 -37.42 -4.74
CA ARG A 61 -5.51 -37.59 -4.07
C ARG A 61 -6.59 -36.74 -4.71
N THR A 62 -7.85 -37.16 -4.59
CA THR A 62 -8.98 -36.39 -5.09
C THR A 62 -9.16 -35.13 -4.26
N VAL A 63 -9.57 -34.05 -4.94
CA VAL A 63 -9.71 -32.74 -4.30
C VAL A 63 -10.82 -32.73 -3.26
N GLN A 64 -11.87 -33.54 -3.44
CA GLN A 64 -13.00 -33.68 -2.51
C GLN A 64 -12.62 -34.26 -1.13
N SER A 65 -11.43 -34.86 -0.98
CA SER A 65 -10.94 -35.31 0.34
C SER A 65 -10.67 -34.16 1.30
N MET A 66 -10.61 -32.92 0.80
CA MET A 66 -10.43 -31.72 1.61
C MET A 66 -11.77 -31.03 1.88
N GLU A 67 -11.97 -30.57 3.11
CA GLU A 67 -13.21 -29.90 3.54
C GLU A 67 -13.58 -28.71 2.66
N ALA A 68 -12.59 -27.90 2.28
CA ALA A 68 -12.77 -26.72 1.42
C ALA A 68 -13.35 -27.04 0.02
N PHE A 69 -13.28 -28.30 -0.40
CA PHE A 69 -13.67 -28.77 -1.73
C PHE A 69 -14.77 -29.84 -1.68
N LYS A 70 -15.43 -30.02 -0.53
CA LYS A 70 -16.47 -31.03 -0.35
C LYS A 70 -17.61 -30.91 -1.38
N THR A 71 -17.92 -29.70 -1.82
CA THR A 71 -18.94 -29.42 -2.83
C THR A 71 -18.38 -29.26 -4.24
N CYS A 72 -17.11 -29.58 -4.48
CA CYS A 72 -16.51 -29.50 -5.81
C CYS A 72 -17.09 -30.57 -6.73
N THR A 73 -17.64 -30.14 -7.87
CA THR A 73 -18.22 -31.04 -8.88
C THR A 73 -17.20 -31.69 -9.80
N LEU A 74 -15.93 -31.23 -9.78
CA LEU A 74 -14.89 -31.74 -10.65
C LEU A 74 -14.20 -32.96 -10.02
N HIS A 75 -14.25 -34.12 -10.69
CA HIS A 75 -13.51 -35.31 -10.29
C HIS A 75 -12.06 -35.21 -10.78
N VAL A 76 -11.24 -34.46 -10.04
CA VAL A 76 -9.83 -34.18 -10.37
C VAL A 76 -8.93 -34.42 -9.17
N SER A 77 -7.67 -34.75 -9.43
CA SER A 77 -6.65 -34.80 -8.38
C SER A 77 -6.21 -33.39 -7.95
N ILE A 78 -5.54 -33.27 -6.80
CA ILE A 78 -5.03 -31.99 -6.30
C ILE A 78 -4.08 -31.35 -7.32
N ALA A 79 -3.18 -32.13 -7.93
CA ALA A 79 -2.30 -31.65 -9.01
C ALA A 79 -3.10 -31.09 -10.19
N GLN A 80 -4.10 -31.83 -10.67
CA GLN A 80 -4.93 -31.41 -11.81
C GLN A 80 -5.70 -30.13 -11.49
N TRP A 81 -6.22 -30.00 -10.28
CA TRP A 81 -6.91 -28.79 -9.84
C TRP A 81 -5.98 -27.57 -9.75
N ILE A 82 -4.75 -27.73 -9.24
CA ILE A 82 -3.75 -26.66 -9.25
C ILE A 82 -3.46 -26.21 -10.68
N CYS A 83 -3.29 -27.16 -11.61
CA CYS A 83 -3.11 -26.84 -13.04
C CYS A 83 -4.32 -26.10 -13.63
N LEU A 84 -5.55 -26.50 -13.30
CA LEU A 84 -6.77 -25.81 -13.73
C LEU A 84 -6.86 -24.40 -13.16
N TYR A 85 -6.51 -24.23 -11.88
CA TYR A 85 -6.48 -22.93 -11.21
C TYR A 85 -5.47 -21.99 -11.88
N LEU A 86 -4.25 -22.45 -12.12
CA LEU A 86 -3.22 -21.68 -12.82
C LEU A 86 -3.65 -21.37 -14.26
N GLY A 87 -4.20 -22.35 -14.98
CA GLY A 87 -4.73 -22.15 -16.33
C GLY A 87 -5.83 -21.09 -16.40
N ALA A 88 -6.77 -21.10 -15.44
CA ALA A 88 -7.82 -20.09 -15.33
C ALA A 88 -7.24 -18.69 -15.05
N LYS A 89 -6.21 -18.58 -14.21
CA LYS A 89 -5.49 -17.32 -13.94
C LYS A 89 -4.78 -16.79 -15.19
N ILE A 90 -4.12 -17.66 -15.96
CA ILE A 90 -3.47 -17.28 -17.23
C ILE A 90 -4.51 -16.77 -18.23
N ALA A 91 -5.61 -17.50 -18.41
CA ALA A 91 -6.70 -17.11 -19.30
C ALA A 91 -7.34 -15.77 -18.87
N CYS A 92 -7.51 -15.54 -17.57
CA CYS A 92 -7.96 -14.26 -17.03
C CYS A 92 -6.97 -13.11 -17.36
N GLY A 93 -5.66 -13.34 -17.18
CA GLY A 93 -4.62 -12.37 -17.53
C GLY A 93 -4.64 -11.99 -19.01
N VAL A 94 -4.80 -12.98 -19.89
CA VAL A 94 -4.94 -12.76 -21.34
C VAL A 94 -6.22 -11.99 -21.66
N LEU A 95 -7.35 -12.36 -21.07
CA LEU A 95 -8.63 -11.66 -21.26
C LEU A 95 -8.53 -10.19 -20.86
N LEU A 96 -7.97 -9.90 -19.69
CA LEU A 96 -7.71 -8.53 -19.22
C LEU A 96 -6.80 -7.76 -20.17
N GLY A 97 -5.71 -8.38 -20.62
CA GLY A 97 -4.80 -7.78 -21.59
C GLY A 97 -5.47 -7.46 -22.93
N LEU A 98 -6.36 -8.35 -23.40
CA LEU A 98 -7.16 -8.13 -24.62
C LEU A 98 -8.16 -6.99 -24.45
N ILE A 99 -8.86 -6.90 -23.31
CA ILE A 99 -9.77 -5.79 -23.00
C ILE A 99 -9.00 -4.46 -22.99
N PHE A 100 -7.85 -4.40 -22.31
CA PHE A 100 -7.03 -3.20 -22.25
C PHE A 100 -6.51 -2.82 -23.64
N TRP A 101 -6.01 -3.79 -24.42
CA TRP A 101 -5.55 -3.54 -25.77
C TRP A 101 -6.70 -3.05 -26.67
N PHE A 102 -7.89 -3.62 -26.56
CA PHE A 102 -9.08 -3.18 -27.29
C PHE A 102 -9.42 -1.71 -26.97
N ILE A 103 -9.56 -1.35 -25.69
CA ILE A 103 -9.90 0.03 -25.26
C ILE A 103 -8.81 1.02 -25.69
N LEU A 104 -7.54 0.71 -25.46
CA LEU A 104 -6.39 1.54 -25.87
C LEU A 104 -6.30 1.70 -27.39
N SER A 105 -6.90 0.78 -28.16
CA SER A 105 -6.98 0.91 -29.60
C SER A 105 -8.00 1.99 -30.02
N PHE A 106 -9.07 2.24 -29.26
CA PHE A 106 -10.05 3.26 -29.62
C PHE A 106 -9.74 4.67 -29.12
N LEU A 107 -8.75 4.84 -28.27
CA LEU A 107 -8.51 6.13 -27.61
C LEU A 107 -7.15 6.72 -27.99
N SER A 108 -7.11 8.04 -28.16
CA SER A 108 -5.87 8.77 -28.50
C SER A 108 -5.19 9.38 -27.29
N ASN A 109 -5.97 9.72 -26.26
CA ASN A 109 -5.45 10.19 -24.99
C ASN A 109 -5.29 9.00 -24.03
N ILE A 110 -4.07 8.80 -23.51
CA ILE A 110 -3.77 7.75 -22.54
C ILE A 110 -4.53 7.94 -21.23
N GLN A 111 -4.68 9.19 -20.78
CA GLN A 111 -5.31 9.53 -19.50
C GLN A 111 -6.79 9.16 -19.53
N LEU A 112 -7.49 9.51 -20.61
CA LEU A 112 -8.89 9.14 -20.81
C LEU A 112 -9.05 7.62 -20.92
N SER A 113 -8.08 6.93 -21.56
CA SER A 113 -8.09 5.47 -21.63
C SER A 113 -7.99 4.82 -20.26
N TRP A 114 -7.07 5.29 -19.42
CA TRP A 114 -6.95 4.82 -18.05
C TRP A 114 -8.18 5.13 -17.22
N LEU A 115 -8.77 6.33 -17.37
CA LEU A 115 -10.00 6.69 -16.66
C LEU A 115 -11.16 5.75 -17.02
N ILE A 116 -11.34 5.43 -18.30
CA ILE A 116 -12.38 4.47 -18.73
C ILE A 116 -12.09 3.07 -18.20
N ILE A 117 -10.84 2.60 -18.32
CA ILE A 117 -10.46 1.27 -17.81
C ILE A 117 -10.71 1.18 -16.30
N ILE A 118 -10.26 2.17 -15.53
CA ILE A 118 -10.46 2.23 -14.08
C ILE A 118 -11.95 2.29 -13.74
N GLY A 119 -12.73 3.09 -14.46
CA GLY A 119 -14.18 3.17 -14.28
C GLY A 119 -14.88 1.83 -14.50
N ILE A 120 -14.55 1.12 -15.57
CA ILE A 120 -15.09 -0.22 -15.86
C ILE A 120 -14.70 -1.20 -14.74
N LEU A 121 -13.41 -1.26 -14.38
CA LEU A 121 -12.93 -2.16 -13.33
C LEU A 121 -13.57 -1.84 -11.96
N ALA A 122 -13.73 -0.56 -11.62
CA ALA A 122 -14.37 -0.14 -10.38
C ALA A 122 -15.85 -0.53 -10.35
N GLY A 123 -16.57 -0.34 -11.46
CA GLY A 123 -17.97 -0.76 -11.60
C GLY A 123 -18.14 -2.27 -11.48
N GLU A 124 -17.31 -3.04 -12.20
CA GLU A 124 -17.27 -4.51 -12.11
C GLU A 124 -16.97 -4.98 -10.69
N TYR A 125 -15.97 -4.39 -10.02
CA TYR A 125 -15.64 -4.75 -8.63
C TYR A 125 -16.78 -4.43 -7.65
N ALA A 126 -17.42 -3.27 -7.82
CA ALA A 126 -18.56 -2.87 -7.02
C ALA A 126 -19.73 -3.86 -7.21
N ALA A 127 -20.02 -4.25 -8.45
CA ALA A 127 -21.05 -5.27 -8.73
C ALA A 127 -20.69 -6.63 -8.10
N TYR A 128 -19.44 -7.07 -8.21
CA TYR A 128 -18.97 -8.33 -7.63
C TYR A 128 -19.10 -8.36 -6.09
N LYS A 129 -18.83 -7.23 -5.43
CA LYS A 129 -18.78 -7.16 -3.97
C LYS A 129 -20.10 -6.78 -3.31
N LEU A 130 -20.84 -5.85 -3.89
CA LEU A 130 -22.05 -5.26 -3.26
C LEU A 130 -23.31 -6.06 -3.56
N ILE A 131 -23.35 -6.82 -4.66
CA ILE A 131 -24.53 -7.61 -5.03
C ILE A 131 -24.54 -8.93 -4.26
N ASP A 132 -25.65 -9.20 -3.59
CA ASP A 132 -25.89 -10.48 -2.94
C ASP A 132 -26.17 -11.57 -3.99
N GLY A 133 -25.63 -12.78 -3.76
CA GLY A 133 -25.80 -13.94 -4.63
C GLY A 133 -27.23 -14.49 -4.66
N GLN A 134 -28.08 -14.12 -3.70
CA GLN A 134 -29.49 -14.55 -3.61
C GLN A 134 -30.47 -13.63 -4.36
N LEU A 135 -30.04 -12.43 -4.76
CA LEU A 135 -30.88 -11.46 -5.46
C LEU A 135 -31.13 -11.87 -6.91
N GLN A 136 -32.22 -11.36 -7.50
CA GLN A 136 -32.54 -11.52 -8.94
C GLN A 136 -31.42 -10.99 -9.86
N PHE A 137 -30.62 -10.04 -9.36
CA PHE A 137 -29.47 -9.46 -10.06
C PHE A 137 -28.15 -10.23 -9.87
N SER A 138 -28.20 -11.46 -9.34
CA SER A 138 -27.02 -12.31 -9.11
C SER A 138 -26.16 -12.53 -10.35
N VAL A 139 -26.74 -12.38 -11.56
CA VAL A 139 -26.01 -12.43 -12.84
C VAL A 139 -24.86 -11.42 -12.87
N PHE A 140 -25.04 -10.18 -12.41
CA PHE A 140 -23.99 -9.15 -12.44
C PHE A 140 -22.86 -9.39 -11.42
N LYS A 141 -23.13 -10.20 -10.38
CA LYS A 141 -22.11 -10.66 -9.44
C LYS A 141 -21.26 -11.75 -10.07
N TYR A 142 -21.90 -12.77 -10.63
CA TYR A 142 -21.21 -13.97 -11.09
C TYR A 142 -20.65 -13.81 -12.50
N VAL A 143 -21.42 -13.27 -13.46
CA VAL A 143 -20.95 -12.88 -14.80
C VAL A 143 -20.24 -11.54 -14.71
N ASN A 144 -19.03 -11.59 -14.17
CA ASN A 144 -18.23 -10.44 -13.82
C ASN A 144 -16.75 -10.74 -14.04
N LEU A 145 -15.97 -9.72 -14.34
CA LEU A 145 -14.52 -9.85 -14.52
C LEU A 145 -13.81 -10.37 -13.27
N PHE A 146 -14.25 -9.95 -12.07
CA PHE A 146 -13.65 -10.35 -10.80
C PHE A 146 -13.91 -11.80 -10.42
N SER A 147 -14.96 -12.42 -10.97
CA SER A 147 -15.18 -13.88 -10.86
C SER A 147 -14.07 -14.68 -11.54
N TYR A 148 -13.43 -14.13 -12.57
CA TYR A 148 -12.25 -14.73 -13.21
C TYR A 148 -10.95 -14.40 -12.48
N VAL A 149 -10.85 -13.22 -11.87
CA VAL A 149 -9.70 -12.81 -11.05
C VAL A 149 -9.61 -13.65 -9.78
N HIS A 150 -10.76 -14.02 -9.19
CA HIS A 150 -10.87 -14.88 -8.01
C HIS A 150 -11.53 -16.22 -8.37
N PRO A 151 -10.85 -17.10 -9.14
CA PRO A 151 -11.46 -18.31 -9.67
C PRO A 151 -11.67 -19.40 -8.58
N MET A 152 -11.16 -19.20 -7.36
CA MET A 152 -11.22 -20.17 -6.28
C MET A 152 -12.65 -20.62 -5.99
N GLU A 153 -13.58 -19.69 -5.78
CA GLU A 153 -14.97 -20.03 -5.47
C GLU A 153 -15.69 -20.75 -6.61
N PRO A 154 -15.74 -20.20 -7.85
CA PRO A 154 -16.46 -20.86 -8.94
C PRO A 154 -15.80 -22.17 -9.38
N LEU A 155 -14.50 -22.36 -9.17
CA LEU A 155 -13.81 -23.61 -9.52
C LEU A 155 -13.98 -24.70 -8.46
N SER A 156 -14.10 -24.32 -7.18
CA SER A 156 -13.99 -25.27 -6.04
C SER A 156 -15.33 -25.64 -5.42
N LYS A 157 -16.37 -24.83 -5.61
CA LYS A 157 -17.68 -25.01 -4.97
C LYS A 157 -18.77 -25.24 -6.01
N TYR A 158 -19.77 -26.05 -5.65
CA TYR A 158 -21.02 -26.11 -6.39
C TYR A 158 -21.78 -24.81 -6.22
N LEU A 159 -21.89 -24.04 -7.30
CA LEU A 159 -22.49 -22.71 -7.27
C LEU A 159 -23.43 -22.53 -8.47
N ASN A 160 -24.70 -22.29 -8.15
CA ASN A 160 -25.72 -21.92 -9.12
C ASN A 160 -26.13 -20.47 -8.92
N MET A 161 -26.40 -19.78 -10.01
CA MET A 161 -27.00 -18.46 -10.00
C MET A 161 -28.45 -18.54 -10.47
N ASN A 162 -29.27 -17.61 -10.01
CA ASN A 162 -30.64 -17.50 -10.47
C ASN A 162 -30.70 -16.62 -11.72
N VAL A 163 -31.10 -17.20 -12.85
CA VAL A 163 -31.34 -16.48 -14.12
C VAL A 163 -32.82 -16.61 -14.46
N PHE A 164 -33.61 -15.55 -14.27
CA PHE A 164 -35.06 -15.57 -14.53
C PHE A 164 -35.80 -16.75 -13.87
N ASN A 165 -35.51 -17.03 -12.60
CA ASN A 165 -36.03 -18.17 -11.82
C ASN A 165 -35.52 -19.55 -12.25
N TYR A 166 -34.55 -19.63 -13.16
CA TYR A 166 -33.87 -20.86 -13.52
C TYR A 166 -32.48 -20.96 -12.87
N PRO A 167 -32.14 -22.08 -12.21
CA PRO A 167 -30.81 -22.29 -11.67
C PRO A 167 -29.83 -22.61 -12.80
N VAL A 168 -28.82 -21.75 -12.98
CA VAL A 168 -27.75 -21.95 -13.96
C VAL A 168 -26.42 -22.13 -13.24
N GLY A 169 -25.70 -23.20 -13.57
CA GLY A 169 -24.36 -23.46 -13.02
C GLY A 169 -23.37 -22.35 -13.41
N VAL A 170 -22.77 -21.72 -12.40
CA VAL A 170 -21.86 -20.57 -12.59
C VAL A 170 -20.60 -21.00 -13.34
N PHE A 171 -19.95 -22.08 -12.91
CA PHE A 171 -18.71 -22.57 -13.50
C PHE A 171 -18.79 -22.89 -15.01
N PRO A 172 -19.75 -23.74 -15.47
CA PRO A 172 -19.85 -24.06 -16.90
C PRO A 172 -20.20 -22.83 -17.75
N LEU A 173 -21.02 -21.90 -17.24
CA LEU A 173 -21.34 -20.67 -17.94
C LEU A 173 -20.10 -19.77 -18.10
N LEU A 174 -19.39 -19.51 -17.00
CA LEU A 174 -18.21 -18.64 -16.99
C LEU A 174 -17.11 -19.14 -17.93
N ARG A 175 -16.90 -20.46 -17.98
CA ARG A 175 -15.95 -21.07 -18.91
C ARG A 175 -16.32 -20.82 -20.38
N ARG A 176 -17.60 -20.98 -20.75
CA ARG A 176 -18.10 -20.72 -22.11
C ARG A 176 -17.99 -19.25 -22.48
N LEU A 177 -18.38 -18.35 -21.57
CA LEU A 177 -18.29 -16.91 -21.78
C LEU A 177 -16.84 -16.44 -21.94
N MET A 178 -15.91 -16.96 -21.13
CA MET A 178 -14.50 -16.62 -21.24
C MET A 178 -13.95 -16.98 -22.63
N LEU A 179 -14.22 -18.19 -23.12
CA LEU A 179 -13.79 -18.63 -24.45
C LEU A 179 -14.38 -17.74 -25.56
N ALA A 180 -15.68 -17.46 -25.50
CA ALA A 180 -16.34 -16.60 -26.47
C ALA A 180 -15.73 -15.17 -26.49
N LEU A 181 -15.55 -14.56 -25.31
CA LEU A 181 -14.95 -13.23 -25.19
C LEU A 181 -13.50 -13.20 -25.69
N MET A 182 -12.69 -14.21 -25.39
CA MET A 182 -11.31 -14.29 -25.89
C MET A 182 -11.27 -14.34 -27.41
N ILE A 183 -12.13 -15.15 -28.05
CA ILE A 183 -12.19 -15.26 -29.52
C ILE A 183 -12.61 -13.91 -30.13
N ILE A 184 -13.71 -13.32 -29.62
CA ILE A 184 -14.26 -12.06 -30.12
C ILE A 184 -13.24 -10.92 -29.98
N LEU A 185 -12.65 -10.76 -28.79
CA LEU A 185 -11.68 -9.68 -28.53
C LEU A 185 -10.40 -9.87 -29.32
N THR A 186 -9.90 -11.10 -29.47
CA THR A 186 -8.72 -11.38 -30.30
C THR A 186 -9.00 -11.00 -31.75
N ALA A 187 -10.12 -11.44 -32.31
CA ALA A 187 -10.51 -11.07 -33.66
C ALA A 187 -10.64 -9.55 -33.82
N ALA A 188 -11.32 -8.88 -32.88
CA ALA A 188 -11.51 -7.43 -32.92
C ALA A 188 -10.17 -6.67 -32.87
N VAL A 189 -9.28 -7.03 -31.95
CA VAL A 189 -7.96 -6.39 -31.80
C VAL A 189 -7.09 -6.59 -33.03
N LEU A 190 -7.07 -7.80 -33.60
CA LEU A 190 -6.33 -8.09 -34.83
C LEU A 190 -6.89 -7.30 -36.02
N LEU A 191 -8.22 -7.26 -36.18
CA LEU A 191 -8.89 -6.50 -37.24
C LEU A 191 -8.60 -5.00 -37.12
N ILE A 192 -8.65 -4.45 -35.90
CA ILE A 192 -8.30 -3.05 -35.66
C ILE A 192 -6.84 -2.81 -36.04
N GLN A 193 -5.91 -3.66 -35.61
CA GLN A 193 -4.49 -3.47 -35.91
C GLN A 193 -4.19 -3.53 -37.42
N VAL A 194 -4.89 -4.38 -38.17
CA VAL A 194 -4.74 -4.49 -39.64
C VAL A 194 -5.40 -3.30 -40.36
N LYS A 195 -6.64 -2.95 -40.01
CA LYS A 195 -7.45 -1.96 -40.74
C LYS A 195 -7.20 -0.51 -40.31
N ARG A 196 -6.50 -0.27 -39.20
CA ARG A 196 -6.34 1.08 -38.66
C ARG A 196 -5.33 1.93 -39.44
N HIS A 197 -5.80 3.06 -39.95
CA HIS A 197 -4.97 4.08 -40.59
C HIS A 197 -4.39 5.08 -39.57
N PRO A 198 -3.13 5.51 -39.73
CA PRO A 198 -2.42 6.38 -38.77
C PRO A 198 -3.00 7.80 -38.69
N LEU A 199 -3.65 8.29 -39.74
CA LEU A 199 -4.19 9.66 -39.87
C LEU A 199 -5.74 9.71 -39.86
N GLY A 200 -6.40 8.67 -39.34
CA GLY A 200 -7.87 8.63 -39.29
C GLY A 200 -8.45 9.69 -38.35
N ASN A 201 -9.13 10.69 -38.92
CA ASN A 201 -9.83 11.78 -38.25
C ASN A 201 -10.61 11.31 -37.01
N ARG A 202 -10.33 11.91 -35.85
CA ARG A 202 -11.14 11.72 -34.63
C ARG A 202 -11.59 13.08 -34.12
N ASN A 203 -12.64 13.59 -34.76
CA ASN A 203 -13.06 14.98 -34.60
C ASN A 203 -13.99 15.25 -33.41
N ILE A 204 -14.44 14.24 -32.63
CA ILE A 204 -15.37 14.49 -31.51
C ILE A 204 -14.64 14.56 -30.17
N LEU A 205 -14.05 13.45 -29.70
CA LEU A 205 -13.27 13.42 -28.46
C LEU A 205 -12.03 14.33 -28.52
N GLY A 206 -11.44 14.52 -29.70
CA GLY A 206 -10.33 15.46 -29.91
C GLY A 206 -10.74 16.91 -29.62
N LYS A 207 -11.94 17.33 -30.05
CA LYS A 207 -12.46 18.68 -29.78
C LYS A 207 -12.69 18.91 -28.29
N VAL A 208 -13.24 17.93 -27.57
CA VAL A 208 -13.41 17.99 -26.11
C VAL A 208 -12.06 18.11 -25.41
N VAL A 209 -11.06 17.33 -25.81
CA VAL A 209 -9.69 17.42 -25.25
C VAL A 209 -9.04 18.77 -25.54
N VAL A 210 -9.22 19.33 -26.74
CA VAL A 210 -8.71 20.66 -27.08
C VAL A 210 -9.42 21.76 -26.29
N ALA A 211 -10.73 21.65 -26.09
CA ALA A 211 -11.49 22.56 -25.22
C ALA A 211 -11.02 22.47 -23.77
N TRP A 212 -10.87 21.27 -23.23
CA TRP A 212 -10.32 21.01 -21.90
C TRP A 212 -8.90 21.56 -21.74
N ASN A 213 -8.02 21.33 -22.72
CA ASN A 213 -6.66 21.85 -22.70
C ASN A 213 -6.64 23.38 -22.71
N ARG A 214 -7.48 24.04 -23.53
CA ARG A 214 -7.62 25.51 -23.54
C ARG A 214 -8.08 26.04 -22.19
N PHE A 215 -9.04 25.38 -21.56
CA PHE A 215 -9.49 25.71 -20.21
C PHE A 215 -8.36 25.54 -19.18
N CYS A 216 -7.65 24.41 -19.19
CA CYS A 216 -6.50 24.20 -18.31
C CYS A 216 -5.35 25.18 -18.61
N ASP A 217 -5.15 25.61 -19.86
CA ASP A 217 -4.11 26.58 -20.24
C ASP A 217 -4.33 27.95 -19.58
N PHE A 218 -5.58 28.37 -19.40
CA PHE A 218 -5.92 29.60 -18.68
C PHE A 218 -5.34 29.60 -17.26
N PHE A 219 -5.47 28.48 -16.54
CA PHE A 219 -4.89 28.32 -15.21
C PHE A 219 -3.37 28.13 -15.26
N ARG A 220 -2.86 27.29 -16.17
CA ARG A 220 -1.43 26.97 -16.29
C ARG A 220 -0.55 28.20 -16.53
N ARG A 221 -1.03 29.20 -17.27
CA ARG A 221 -0.28 30.45 -17.55
C ARG A 221 -0.01 31.30 -16.30
N LYS A 222 -0.84 31.17 -15.26
CA LYS A 222 -0.72 31.95 -14.01
C LYS A 222 0.08 31.23 -12.92
N MET A 223 0.47 29.98 -13.15
CA MET A 223 1.12 29.15 -12.13
C MET A 223 2.63 29.40 -12.06
N HIS A 224 3.15 29.51 -10.84
CA HIS A 224 4.60 29.49 -10.58
C HIS A 224 5.19 28.08 -10.80
N ILE A 225 6.52 27.99 -10.89
CA ILE A 225 7.24 26.74 -11.19
C ILE A 225 6.81 25.56 -10.28
N PRO A 226 6.75 25.69 -8.93
CA PRO A 226 6.31 24.58 -8.08
C PRO A 226 4.86 24.17 -8.35
N ALA A 227 3.97 25.12 -8.66
CA ALA A 227 2.57 24.81 -8.97
C ALA A 227 2.44 24.06 -10.31
N ILE A 228 3.26 24.39 -11.31
CA ILE A 228 3.33 23.64 -12.58
C ILE A 228 3.85 22.22 -12.34
N GLU A 229 4.90 22.05 -11.54
CA GLU A 229 5.42 20.72 -11.16
C GLU A 229 4.36 19.90 -10.39
N GLY A 230 3.59 20.56 -9.51
CA GLY A 230 2.46 19.97 -8.79
C GLY A 230 1.35 19.51 -9.73
N TYR A 231 0.92 20.37 -10.66
CA TYR A 231 -0.05 19.99 -11.69
C TYR A 231 0.44 18.80 -12.52
N LYS A 232 1.72 18.81 -12.89
CA LYS A 232 2.33 17.74 -13.67
C LYS A 232 2.32 16.41 -12.90
N LEU A 233 2.70 16.38 -11.63
CA LEU A 233 2.63 15.14 -10.86
C LEU A 233 1.18 14.70 -10.59
N LEU A 234 0.39 15.56 -9.96
CA LEU A 234 -0.97 15.23 -9.52
C LEU A 234 -1.88 14.81 -10.69
N ILE A 235 -1.86 15.57 -11.78
CA ILE A 235 -2.78 15.39 -12.91
C ILE A 235 -2.12 14.60 -14.04
N LEU A 236 -0.94 15.00 -14.51
CA LEU A 236 -0.32 14.33 -15.67
C LEU A 236 0.32 12.98 -15.29
N GLY A 237 0.90 12.90 -14.10
CA GLY A 237 1.44 11.67 -13.50
C GLY A 237 0.38 10.80 -12.83
N GLY A 238 -0.80 11.35 -12.54
CA GLY A 238 -1.91 10.63 -11.94
C GLY A 238 -1.77 10.42 -10.42
N SER A 239 -0.86 11.13 -9.74
CA SER A 239 -0.67 11.01 -8.29
C SER A 239 -1.95 11.24 -7.50
N ILE A 240 -2.86 12.08 -8.00
CA ILE A 240 -4.15 12.36 -7.33
C ILE A 240 -5.00 11.09 -7.13
N ILE A 241 -4.93 10.14 -8.07
CA ILE A 241 -5.64 8.86 -7.96
C ILE A 241 -5.01 8.02 -6.84
N PHE A 242 -3.67 7.95 -6.80
CA PHE A 242 -2.96 7.22 -5.76
C PHE A 242 -3.17 7.83 -4.38
N LEU A 243 -3.21 9.17 -4.26
CA LEU A 243 -3.54 9.85 -3.01
C LEU A 243 -4.98 9.60 -2.56
N ALA A 244 -5.95 9.60 -3.48
CA ALA A 244 -7.34 9.26 -3.17
C ALA A 244 -7.47 7.81 -2.69
N VAL A 245 -6.78 6.87 -3.35
CA VAL A 245 -6.70 5.46 -2.94
C VAL A 245 -6.00 5.34 -1.58
N CYS A 246 -4.92 6.08 -1.34
CA CYS A 246 -4.23 6.14 -0.04
C CYS A 246 -5.14 6.64 1.07
N LEU A 247 -5.95 7.67 0.81
CA LEU A 247 -6.91 8.20 1.77
C LEU A 247 -7.98 7.16 2.13
N TYR A 248 -8.45 6.38 1.15
CA TYR A 248 -9.41 5.30 1.39
C TYR A 248 -8.80 4.14 2.19
N PHE A 249 -7.65 3.61 1.74
CA PHE A 249 -6.98 2.48 2.40
C PHE A 249 -6.44 2.85 3.78
N GLY A 250 -5.87 4.05 3.93
CA GLY A 250 -5.44 4.57 5.22
C GLY A 250 -6.56 4.62 6.26
N GLY A 251 -7.83 4.57 5.83
CA GLY A 251 -9.01 4.60 6.72
C GLY A 251 -9.38 3.23 7.24
N LYS A 252 -8.82 2.19 6.64
CA LYS A 252 -9.01 0.79 7.01
C LYS A 252 -7.79 0.19 7.69
N LEU A 253 -6.68 0.93 7.76
CA LEU A 253 -5.51 0.51 8.50
C LEU A 253 -5.86 0.42 9.99
N ARG A 254 -5.32 -0.62 10.64
CA ARG A 254 -5.42 -0.80 12.08
C ARG A 254 -4.17 -0.18 12.72
N TYR A 255 -4.39 0.52 13.82
CA TYR A 255 -3.34 1.24 14.54
C TYR A 255 -3.14 0.71 15.96
N VAL A 256 -4.08 -0.10 16.44
CA VAL A 256 -4.05 -0.75 17.75
C VAL A 256 -4.01 -2.26 17.53
N GLY A 257 -3.01 -2.91 18.10
CA GLY A 257 -2.96 -4.37 18.23
C GLY A 257 -3.95 -4.85 19.28
N TRP A 258 -4.36 -6.12 19.17
CA TRP A 258 -5.20 -6.78 20.18
C TRP A 258 -4.48 -8.01 20.74
N GLU A 259 -3.18 -7.87 20.94
CA GLU A 259 -2.28 -8.98 21.29
C GLU A 259 -2.06 -9.08 22.80
N TYR A 260 -2.24 -7.98 23.51
CA TYR A 260 -2.27 -7.92 24.96
C TYR A 260 -3.70 -7.68 25.41
N GLN A 261 -4.17 -8.52 26.33
CA GLN A 261 -5.46 -8.37 27.00
C GLN A 261 -5.21 -8.46 28.51
N GLU A 262 -5.71 -7.50 29.26
CA GLU A 262 -5.78 -7.62 30.71
C GLU A 262 -7.02 -8.44 31.05
N GLN A 263 -6.83 -9.55 31.78
CA GLN A 263 -7.92 -10.45 32.17
C GLN A 263 -8.57 -10.00 33.49
N ASP A 264 -7.85 -9.22 34.30
CA ASP A 264 -8.34 -8.65 35.55
C ASP A 264 -9.16 -7.38 35.28
N TYR A 265 -10.48 -7.57 35.22
CA TYR A 265 -11.43 -6.46 34.99
C TYR A 265 -11.49 -5.50 36.18
N VAL A 266 -11.33 -6.01 37.40
CA VAL A 266 -11.40 -5.23 38.64
C VAL A 266 -10.23 -4.25 38.72
N TYR A 267 -9.01 -4.73 38.42
CA TYR A 267 -7.83 -3.87 38.29
C TYR A 267 -8.01 -2.78 37.23
N LEU A 268 -8.58 -3.10 36.06
CA LEU A 268 -8.86 -2.09 35.03
C LEU A 268 -9.84 -1.02 35.50
N GLN A 269 -10.82 -1.37 36.34
CA GLN A 269 -11.78 -0.43 36.88
C GLN A 269 -11.11 0.52 37.88
N TYR A 270 -10.33 0.00 38.83
CA TYR A 270 -9.54 0.82 39.75
C TYR A 270 -8.58 1.74 38.99
N LEU A 271 -7.88 1.22 37.98
CA LEU A 271 -6.95 2.01 37.16
C LEU A 271 -7.64 3.07 36.31
N LYS A 272 -8.91 2.86 35.92
CA LYS A 272 -9.69 3.86 35.18
C LYS A 272 -10.05 5.05 36.07
N GLU A 273 -10.27 4.83 37.37
CA GLU A 273 -10.63 5.86 38.34
C GLU A 273 -9.38 6.53 38.95
N ALA A 274 -8.32 5.77 39.23
CA ALA A 274 -7.05 6.26 39.78
C ALA A 274 -6.00 6.66 38.71
N GLY A 275 -6.28 6.43 37.43
CA GLY A 275 -5.32 6.62 36.34
C GLY A 275 -5.03 8.09 36.07
N GLY A 276 -3.75 8.43 35.92
CA GLY A 276 -3.30 9.81 35.77
C GLY A 276 -2.06 10.10 36.60
N LYS A 277 -1.82 11.40 36.88
CA LYS A 277 -0.77 11.84 37.78
C LYS A 277 -1.08 11.34 39.19
N ILE A 278 -0.06 10.83 39.90
CA ILE A 278 -0.23 10.39 41.28
C ILE A 278 -0.17 11.63 42.19
N ASP A 279 -1.35 12.18 42.47
CA ASP A 279 -1.55 13.34 43.34
C ASP A 279 -2.28 12.92 44.64
N THR A 280 -2.51 13.86 45.55
CA THR A 280 -3.23 13.62 46.82
C THR A 280 -4.62 13.01 46.59
N GLU A 281 -5.31 13.40 45.51
CA GLU A 281 -6.62 12.83 45.16
C GLU A 281 -6.53 11.33 44.82
N THR A 282 -5.47 10.91 44.14
CA THR A 282 -5.23 9.50 43.80
C THR A 282 -4.97 8.66 45.05
N GLU A 283 -4.23 9.21 46.01
CA GLU A 283 -3.96 8.56 47.30
C GLU A 283 -5.22 8.45 48.15
N GLU A 284 -6.02 9.52 48.23
CA GLU A 284 -7.31 9.50 48.92
C GLU A 284 -8.27 8.46 48.32
N TYR A 285 -8.27 8.32 46.99
CA TYR A 285 -9.07 7.31 46.31
C TYR A 285 -8.64 5.89 46.71
N MET A 286 -7.33 5.59 46.67
CA MET A 286 -6.82 4.27 47.06
C MET A 286 -7.10 3.97 48.53
N GLN A 287 -6.96 4.95 49.42
CA GLN A 287 -7.28 4.80 50.84
C GLN A 287 -8.77 4.53 51.07
N LYS A 288 -9.66 5.28 50.41
CA LYS A 288 -11.12 5.02 50.47
C LYS A 288 -11.47 3.64 49.91
N ALA A 289 -10.81 3.21 48.85
CA ALA A 289 -10.99 1.87 48.29
C ALA A 289 -10.57 0.78 49.29
N ARG A 290 -9.46 0.97 50.00
CA ARG A 290 -9.00 0.06 51.07
C ARG A 290 -9.99 0.00 52.23
N GLU A 291 -10.43 1.15 52.74
CA GLU A 291 -11.42 1.22 53.83
C GLU A 291 -12.76 0.57 53.45
N ASN A 292 -13.19 0.71 52.20
CA ASN A 292 -14.42 0.08 51.72
C ASN A 292 -14.31 -1.45 51.66
N LEU A 293 -13.13 -1.99 51.34
CA LEU A 293 -12.86 -3.43 51.39
C LEU A 293 -12.85 -3.96 52.83
N GLU A 294 -12.24 -3.21 53.77
CA GLU A 294 -12.21 -3.59 55.19
C GLU A 294 -13.60 -3.60 55.83
N LYS A 295 -14.50 -2.70 55.41
CA LYS A 295 -15.90 -2.65 55.87
C LYS A 295 -16.76 -3.80 55.34
N HIS A 296 -16.32 -4.47 54.28
CA HIS A 296 -17.05 -5.55 53.62
C HIS A 296 -16.12 -6.77 53.42
N PRO A 297 -15.78 -7.49 54.49
CA PRO A 297 -14.84 -8.63 54.44
C PRO A 297 -15.32 -9.81 53.58
N ASP A 298 -16.60 -9.82 53.16
CA ASP A 298 -17.17 -10.83 52.27
C ASP A 298 -16.86 -10.59 50.78
N ILE A 299 -16.20 -9.48 50.43
CA ILE A 299 -15.82 -9.16 49.04
C ILE A 299 -14.70 -10.11 48.56
N SER A 300 -14.82 -10.60 47.33
CA SER A 300 -13.90 -11.54 46.67
C SER A 300 -12.43 -11.13 46.81
N TYR A 301 -11.56 -12.11 47.14
CA TYR A 301 -10.08 -12.03 47.13
C TYR A 301 -9.50 -11.32 45.89
N GLU A 302 -10.23 -11.37 44.78
CA GLU A 302 -9.91 -10.67 43.54
C GLU A 302 -9.78 -9.14 43.72
N PHE A 303 -10.69 -8.48 44.44
CA PHE A 303 -10.64 -7.02 44.63
C PHE A 303 -9.45 -6.58 45.48
N GLU A 304 -9.15 -7.32 46.54
CA GLU A 304 -7.99 -7.03 47.39
C GLU A 304 -6.68 -7.25 46.61
N GLY A 305 -6.59 -8.33 45.84
CA GLY A 305 -5.43 -8.59 44.98
C GLY A 305 -5.20 -7.50 43.93
N SER A 306 -6.27 -7.04 43.26
CA SER A 306 -6.20 -5.97 42.27
C SER A 306 -5.82 -4.61 42.88
N LEU A 307 -6.36 -4.27 44.06
CA LEU A 307 -6.00 -3.03 44.76
C LEU A 307 -4.55 -3.06 45.24
N MET A 308 -4.11 -4.18 45.84
CA MET A 308 -2.72 -4.35 46.25
C MET A 308 -1.74 -4.24 45.07
N ARG A 309 -2.13 -4.77 43.89
CA ARG A 309 -1.36 -4.58 42.66
C ARG A 309 -1.27 -3.11 42.24
N LEU A 310 -2.38 -2.37 42.33
CA LEU A 310 -2.41 -0.94 42.00
C LEU A 310 -1.51 -0.12 42.96
N GLU A 311 -1.60 -0.37 44.26
CA GLU A 311 -0.79 0.28 45.29
C GLU A 311 0.71 0.02 45.06
N ASN A 312 1.08 -1.23 44.80
CA ASN A 312 2.46 -1.59 44.45
C ASN A 312 2.94 -0.89 43.17
N GLU A 313 2.08 -0.76 42.14
CA GLU A 313 2.44 -0.03 40.92
C GLU A 313 2.60 1.48 41.17
N ALA A 314 1.77 2.06 42.04
CA ALA A 314 1.88 3.46 42.45
C ALA A 314 3.17 3.72 43.24
N GLU A 315 3.51 2.87 44.21
CA GLU A 315 4.75 2.98 44.99
C GLU A 315 6.00 2.83 44.12
N THR A 316 6.02 1.82 43.26
CA THR A 316 7.15 1.63 42.32
C THR A 316 7.30 2.81 41.36
N ALA A 317 6.19 3.39 40.88
CA ALA A 317 6.21 4.60 40.06
C ALA A 317 6.79 5.80 40.82
N LYS A 318 6.41 6.00 42.10
CA LYS A 318 6.97 7.07 42.96
C LYS A 318 8.46 6.90 43.19
N GLN A 319 8.91 5.69 43.53
CA GLN A 319 10.33 5.40 43.76
C GLN A 319 11.15 5.67 42.49
N THR A 320 10.73 5.12 41.36
CA THR A 320 11.42 5.34 40.08
C THR A 320 11.35 6.78 39.58
N GLY A 321 10.24 7.48 39.82
CA GLY A 321 10.08 8.90 39.53
C GLY A 321 11.02 9.78 40.35
N ALA A 322 11.18 9.47 41.64
CA ALA A 322 12.13 10.16 42.52
C ALA A 322 13.59 9.92 42.11
N GLU A 323 13.94 8.68 41.75
CA GLU A 323 15.29 8.32 41.30
C GLU A 323 15.69 8.99 39.96
N LYS A 324 14.77 9.01 38.99
CA LYS A 324 15.04 9.47 37.62
C LYS A 324 14.57 10.89 37.33
N GLY A 325 13.95 11.57 38.31
CA GLY A 325 13.53 12.96 38.21
C GLY A 325 12.34 13.20 37.29
N TYR A 326 11.29 12.38 37.38
CA TYR A 326 10.04 12.58 36.63
C TYR A 326 8.80 12.42 37.52
N GLU A 327 7.69 13.04 37.12
CA GLU A 327 6.41 12.92 37.84
C GLU A 327 5.82 11.51 37.67
N PRO A 328 5.46 10.82 38.77
CA PRO A 328 4.93 9.47 38.71
C PRO A 328 3.47 9.47 38.27
N TRP A 329 3.12 8.57 37.35
CA TRP A 329 1.77 8.42 36.80
C TRP A 329 1.34 6.96 36.81
N LEU A 330 0.07 6.72 37.14
CA LEU A 330 -0.59 5.43 36.96
C LEU A 330 -1.15 5.31 35.55
N VAL A 331 -0.69 4.30 34.80
CA VAL A 331 -1.00 4.18 33.37
C VAL A 331 -1.36 2.76 32.97
N ASN A 332 -2.34 2.64 32.08
CA ASN A 332 -2.71 1.35 31.50
C ASN A 332 -1.61 0.79 30.58
N GLN A 333 -0.82 -0.14 31.14
CA GLN A 333 0.29 -0.77 30.45
C GLN A 333 -0.16 -1.64 29.26
N VAL A 334 -1.38 -2.16 29.26
CA VAL A 334 -1.89 -2.99 28.14
C VAL A 334 -2.18 -2.13 26.92
N GLN A 335 -2.72 -0.93 27.11
CA GLN A 335 -2.96 0.02 26.02
C GLN A 335 -1.66 0.37 25.29
N ILE A 336 -0.61 0.77 26.02
CA ILE A 336 0.67 1.15 25.39
C ILE A 336 1.36 -0.01 24.69
N ARG A 337 1.27 -1.23 25.27
CA ARG A 337 1.85 -2.42 24.65
C ARG A 337 1.18 -2.75 23.33
N ASN A 338 -0.14 -2.61 23.26
CA ASN A 338 -0.92 -2.76 22.03
C ASN A 338 -0.63 -1.69 20.95
N PHE A 339 0.16 -0.65 21.24
CA PHE A 339 0.63 0.31 20.24
C PHE A 339 2.09 0.13 19.83
N MET A 340 2.99 -0.23 20.76
CA MET A 340 4.44 -0.09 20.53
C MET A 340 5.28 -1.31 20.89
N ASP A 341 4.70 -2.30 21.58
CA ASP A 341 5.47 -3.47 21.99
C ASP A 341 5.82 -4.39 20.80
N THR A 342 6.79 -5.26 21.02
CA THR A 342 7.39 -6.17 20.04
C THR A 342 6.39 -6.97 19.24
N LYS A 343 5.32 -7.48 19.88
CA LYS A 343 4.29 -8.25 19.19
C LYS A 343 3.54 -7.43 18.13
N THR A 344 3.40 -6.11 18.33
CA THR A 344 2.63 -5.23 17.43
C THR A 344 3.46 -4.70 16.25
N TRP A 345 4.76 -4.97 16.21
CA TRP A 345 5.65 -4.55 15.12
C TRP A 345 5.21 -5.00 13.73
N PRO A 346 4.67 -6.22 13.48
CA PRO A 346 4.13 -6.60 12.17
C PRO A 346 3.02 -5.66 11.70
N LEU A 347 2.16 -5.18 12.60
CA LEU A 347 1.11 -4.22 12.26
C LEU A 347 1.70 -2.86 11.84
N ILE A 348 2.67 -2.36 12.61
CA ILE A 348 3.35 -1.09 12.32
C ILE A 348 4.11 -1.19 10.98
N ARG A 349 4.82 -2.31 10.75
CA ARG A 349 5.51 -2.62 9.49
C ARG A 349 4.54 -2.64 8.32
N TRP A 350 3.36 -3.23 8.48
CA TRP A 350 2.34 -3.26 7.44
C TRP A 350 1.90 -1.85 7.05
N ASN A 351 1.59 -0.99 8.03
CA ASN A 351 1.22 0.40 7.78
C ASN A 351 2.35 1.18 7.09
N ALA A 352 3.60 0.95 7.49
CA ALA A 352 4.78 1.54 6.87
C ALA A 352 5.00 1.05 5.42
N ILE A 353 4.77 -0.24 5.12
CA ILE A 353 4.82 -0.77 3.74
C ILE A 353 3.74 -0.12 2.88
N VAL A 354 2.52 0.04 3.41
CA VAL A 354 1.43 0.72 2.68
C VAL A 354 1.82 2.16 2.34
N ALA A 355 2.36 2.92 3.31
CA ALA A 355 2.86 4.27 3.07
C ALA A 355 3.99 4.30 2.01
N LEU A 356 4.93 3.35 2.08
CA LEU A 356 6.05 3.21 1.15
C LEU A 356 5.58 2.95 -0.29
N VAL A 357 4.57 2.09 -0.48
CA VAL A 357 3.96 1.83 -1.80
C VAL A 357 3.44 3.13 -2.42
N PHE A 358 2.70 3.94 -1.63
CA PHE A 358 2.16 5.19 -2.15
C PHE A 358 3.25 6.22 -2.47
N VAL A 359 4.31 6.33 -1.66
CA VAL A 359 5.46 7.20 -1.97
C VAL A 359 6.14 6.80 -3.28
N ILE A 360 6.33 5.49 -3.53
CA ILE A 360 6.91 5.01 -4.79
C ILE A 360 6.03 5.41 -5.98
N LEU A 361 4.71 5.21 -5.88
CA LEU A 361 3.77 5.49 -6.96
C LEU A 361 3.64 6.98 -7.28
N THR A 362 3.63 7.86 -6.26
CA THR A 362 3.47 9.31 -6.46
C THR A 362 4.77 9.99 -6.91
N VAL A 363 5.93 9.53 -6.42
CA VAL A 363 7.23 10.17 -6.72
C VAL A 363 7.88 9.65 -8.00
N ALA A 364 7.61 8.42 -8.43
CA ALA A 364 8.23 7.85 -9.63
C ALA A 364 8.10 8.69 -10.92
N PRO A 365 7.01 9.45 -11.18
CA PRO A 365 6.89 10.30 -12.35
C PRO A 365 7.70 11.62 -12.30
N LEU A 366 8.32 11.98 -11.17
CA LEU A 366 8.92 13.30 -10.89
C LEU A 366 9.85 13.86 -11.97
N PHE A 367 10.75 13.02 -12.50
CA PHE A 367 11.68 13.33 -13.59
C PHE A 367 11.42 12.50 -14.85
N ALA A 368 10.85 11.31 -14.69
CA ALA A 368 10.62 10.38 -15.78
C ALA A 368 9.60 10.89 -16.83
N ILE A 369 8.66 11.76 -16.46
CA ILE A 369 7.71 12.37 -17.42
C ILE A 369 8.45 13.20 -18.47
N GLU A 370 9.38 14.05 -18.07
CA GLU A 370 10.13 14.93 -18.98
C GLU A 370 11.12 14.17 -19.84
N ARG A 371 11.74 13.12 -19.30
CA ARG A 371 12.61 12.23 -20.06
C ARG A 371 11.84 11.49 -21.14
N ARG A 372 10.70 10.90 -20.77
CA ARG A 372 9.82 10.19 -21.70
C ARG A 372 9.34 11.07 -22.85
N THR A 373 9.07 12.34 -22.57
CA THR A 373 8.57 13.30 -23.56
C THR A 373 9.68 14.06 -24.29
N GLY A 374 10.95 13.89 -23.89
CA GLY A 374 12.08 14.65 -24.43
C GLY A 374 12.09 16.14 -24.05
N THR A 375 11.13 16.60 -23.23
CA THR A 375 10.98 18.01 -22.84
C THR A 375 12.05 18.49 -21.87
N GLU A 376 12.83 17.57 -21.28
CA GLU A 376 13.97 17.90 -20.42
C GLU A 376 14.98 18.83 -21.12
N LYS A 377 15.26 18.60 -22.41
CA LYS A 377 16.20 19.44 -23.17
C LYS A 377 15.68 20.87 -23.33
N LEU A 378 14.38 21.00 -23.61
CA LEU A 378 13.71 22.30 -23.76
C LEU A 378 13.68 23.07 -22.44
N LEU A 379 13.39 22.40 -21.32
CA LEU A 379 13.46 23.04 -20.01
C LEU A 379 14.87 23.55 -19.74
N ARG A 380 15.90 22.72 -19.95
CA ARG A 380 17.30 23.08 -19.67
C ARG A 380 17.85 24.23 -20.52
N SER A 381 17.24 24.55 -21.65
CA SER A 381 17.57 25.73 -22.48
C SER A 381 16.91 27.03 -22.01
N THR A 382 15.93 26.97 -21.09
CA THR A 382 15.29 28.18 -20.54
C THR A 382 16.02 28.71 -19.30
N SER A 383 15.95 30.02 -19.06
CA SER A 383 16.62 30.70 -17.94
C SER A 383 16.21 30.18 -16.55
N GLY A 384 14.98 29.66 -16.42
CA GLY A 384 14.45 29.09 -15.17
C GLY A 384 14.46 27.56 -15.07
N GLY A 385 14.80 26.85 -16.15
CA GLY A 385 14.52 25.41 -16.25
C GLY A 385 15.51 24.47 -15.55
N ARG A 386 16.56 25.01 -14.92
CA ARG A 386 17.57 24.23 -14.18
C ARG A 386 17.29 24.24 -12.68
N GLY A 387 18.01 25.06 -11.91
CA GLY A 387 17.93 25.13 -10.45
C GLY A 387 16.53 25.45 -9.89
N PRO A 388 15.79 26.45 -10.42
CA PRO A 388 14.43 26.74 -9.98
C PRO A 388 13.47 25.56 -10.16
N VAL A 389 13.50 24.89 -11.31
CA VAL A 389 12.71 23.67 -11.55
C VAL A 389 13.11 22.53 -10.62
N PHE A 390 14.41 22.31 -10.38
CA PHE A 390 14.87 21.31 -9.42
C PHE A 390 14.30 21.57 -8.01
N ARG A 391 14.35 22.82 -7.54
CA ARG A 391 13.76 23.21 -6.25
C ARG A 391 12.24 23.00 -6.24
N GLY A 392 11.55 23.40 -7.31
CA GLY A 392 10.11 23.18 -7.47
C GLY A 392 9.73 21.70 -7.38
N LYS A 393 10.50 20.82 -8.02
CA LYS A 393 10.34 19.36 -7.95
C LYS A 393 10.46 18.83 -6.53
N TYR A 394 11.51 19.23 -5.80
CA TYR A 394 11.71 18.78 -4.43
C TYR A 394 10.66 19.34 -3.47
N ILE A 395 10.20 20.59 -3.66
CA ILE A 395 9.07 21.14 -2.88
C ILE A 395 7.81 20.29 -3.09
N VAL A 396 7.45 20.00 -4.34
CA VAL A 396 6.25 19.21 -4.64
C VAL A 396 6.40 17.77 -4.15
N MET A 397 7.57 17.16 -4.30
CA MET A 397 7.86 15.84 -3.75
C MET A 397 7.63 15.81 -2.23
N THR A 398 8.14 16.81 -1.50
CA THR A 398 7.90 16.94 -0.05
C THR A 398 6.42 17.08 0.27
N LEU A 399 5.66 17.85 -0.51
CA LEU A 399 4.21 18.01 -0.33
C LEU A 399 3.44 16.71 -0.59
N GLU A 400 3.80 15.93 -1.61
CA GLU A 400 3.18 14.62 -1.86
C GLU A 400 3.52 13.60 -0.77
N VAL A 401 4.78 13.57 -0.30
CA VAL A 401 5.18 12.72 0.82
C VAL A 401 4.44 13.12 2.10
N ALA A 402 4.27 14.42 2.35
CA ALA A 402 3.49 14.92 3.48
C ALA A 402 2.01 14.50 3.38
N ALA A 403 1.42 14.54 2.18
CA ALA A 403 0.05 14.06 1.96
C ALA A 403 -0.10 12.55 2.27
N VAL A 404 0.85 11.72 1.82
CA VAL A 404 0.87 10.28 2.15
C VAL A 404 1.05 10.06 3.65
N TRP A 405 2.01 10.77 4.25
CA TRP A 405 2.27 10.72 5.70
C TRP A 405 1.03 11.11 6.50
N CYS A 406 0.31 12.17 6.13
CA CYS A 406 -0.95 12.56 6.76
C CYS A 406 -2.04 11.49 6.58
N CYS A 407 -2.17 10.87 5.41
CA CYS A 407 -3.19 9.84 5.19
C CYS A 407 -3.02 8.61 6.10
N VAL A 408 -1.79 8.26 6.46
CA VAL A 408 -1.48 7.07 7.28
C VAL A 408 -1.29 7.45 8.75
N TYR A 409 -0.33 8.32 9.05
CA TYR A 409 0.15 8.53 10.41
C TYR A 409 -0.63 9.56 11.22
N LEU A 410 -1.26 10.56 10.56
CA LEU A 410 -2.16 11.46 11.29
C LEU A 410 -3.35 10.69 11.88
N ARG A 411 -3.78 9.61 11.22
CA ARG A 411 -4.87 8.74 11.71
C ARG A 411 -4.44 7.89 12.88
N GLU A 412 -3.21 7.38 12.87
CA GLU A 412 -2.62 6.71 14.03
C GLU A 412 -2.57 7.66 15.24
N TRP A 413 -2.12 8.91 15.05
CA TRP A 413 -2.11 9.91 16.10
C TRP A 413 -3.51 10.19 16.67
N LEU A 414 -4.52 10.31 15.80
CA LEU A 414 -5.91 10.47 16.21
C LEU A 414 -6.43 9.24 16.98
N ALA A 415 -6.03 8.03 16.59
CA ALA A 415 -6.39 6.81 17.29
C ALA A 415 -5.77 6.76 18.70
N ILE A 416 -4.47 7.07 18.83
CA ILE A 416 -3.78 7.16 20.13
C ILE A 416 -4.46 8.19 21.02
N ARG A 417 -4.74 9.40 20.50
CA ARG A 417 -5.42 10.44 21.27
C ARG A 417 -6.81 10.01 21.75
N LYS A 418 -7.54 9.25 20.94
CA LYS A 418 -8.85 8.70 21.33
C LYS A 418 -8.74 7.62 22.41
N THR A 419 -7.67 6.82 22.40
CA THR A 419 -7.46 5.74 23.37
C THR A 419 -6.95 6.24 24.72
N PHE A 420 -5.95 7.13 24.74
CA PHE A 420 -5.30 7.59 25.97
C PHE A 420 -5.92 8.88 26.56
N GLY A 421 -6.67 9.65 25.77
CA GLY A 421 -7.14 10.97 26.19
C GLY A 421 -6.09 12.07 26.04
N VAL A 422 -6.47 13.31 26.35
CA VAL A 422 -5.61 14.50 26.18
C VAL A 422 -4.65 14.66 27.35
N GLU A 423 -5.09 14.35 28.57
CA GLU A 423 -4.29 14.50 29.80
C GLU A 423 -3.06 13.57 29.78
N MET A 424 -3.21 12.34 29.30
CA MET A 424 -2.09 11.40 29.14
C MET A 424 -0.98 11.88 28.20
N MET A 425 -1.18 12.96 27.43
CA MET A 425 -0.13 13.53 26.57
C MET A 425 0.95 14.25 27.38
N SER A 426 0.67 14.73 28.60
CA SER A 426 1.67 15.33 29.48
C SER A 426 2.43 14.28 30.31
N CYS A 427 1.95 13.04 30.38
CA CYS A 427 2.58 11.95 31.10
C CYS A 427 4.04 11.73 30.65
N PRO A 428 5.02 11.70 31.58
CA PRO A 428 6.39 11.32 31.26
C PRO A 428 6.45 9.88 30.73
N ILE A 429 7.16 9.67 29.62
CA ILE A 429 7.18 8.36 28.94
C ILE A 429 7.77 7.22 29.78
N GLN A 430 8.57 7.54 30.79
CA GLN A 430 9.18 6.58 31.71
C GLN A 430 8.15 5.80 32.53
N ASN A 431 6.94 6.33 32.70
CA ASN A 431 5.81 5.63 33.35
C ASN A 431 5.28 4.45 32.50
N PHE A 432 5.54 4.43 31.19
CA PHE A 432 5.19 3.28 30.36
C PHE A 432 6.29 2.21 30.43
N SER A 433 5.91 0.98 30.75
CA SER A 433 6.82 -0.17 30.84
C SER A 433 7.68 -0.38 29.58
N VAL A 434 7.13 -0.16 28.39
CA VAL A 434 7.82 -0.29 27.09
C VAL A 434 8.88 0.80 26.86
N LEU A 435 8.74 1.96 27.50
CA LEU A 435 9.60 3.14 27.32
C LEU A 435 10.36 3.54 28.59
N ARG A 436 10.33 2.71 29.63
CA ARG A 436 10.91 2.99 30.95
C ARG A 436 12.41 3.33 30.92
N ASN A 437 13.13 2.76 29.95
CA ASN A 437 14.57 2.96 29.76
C ASN A 437 14.91 3.97 28.67
N PHE A 438 13.92 4.71 28.14
CA PHE A 438 14.21 5.72 27.14
C PHE A 438 15.10 6.82 27.75
N PRO A 439 16.21 7.20 27.07
CA PRO A 439 17.29 7.97 27.69
C PRO A 439 16.95 9.43 28.01
N ILE A 440 15.87 9.96 27.44
CA ILE A 440 15.49 11.37 27.59
C ILE A 440 14.12 11.43 28.30
N VAL A 441 14.05 12.17 29.40
CA VAL A 441 12.78 12.48 30.07
C VAL A 441 12.00 13.47 29.20
N MET A 442 10.85 13.04 28.69
CA MET A 442 9.95 13.88 27.89
C MET A 442 8.51 13.42 28.07
N SER A 443 7.56 14.30 27.77
CA SER A 443 6.14 13.95 27.77
C SER A 443 5.79 12.99 26.62
N PHE A 444 4.72 12.23 26.79
CA PHE A 444 4.21 11.32 25.77
C PHE A 444 3.88 12.04 24.47
N GLY A 445 3.30 13.24 24.56
CA GLY A 445 3.03 14.09 23.40
C GLY A 445 4.31 14.49 22.64
N ALA A 446 5.38 14.85 23.35
CA ALA A 446 6.67 15.18 22.75
C ALA A 446 7.30 13.96 22.07
N PHE A 447 7.22 12.78 22.72
CA PHE A 447 7.69 11.52 22.14
C PHE A 447 6.93 11.15 20.86
N LEU A 448 5.60 11.28 20.85
CA LEU A 448 4.80 11.03 19.64
C LEU A 448 5.16 12.03 18.53
N ALA A 449 5.35 13.32 18.84
CA ALA A 449 5.78 14.30 17.85
C ALA A 449 7.14 13.92 17.24
N LEU A 450 8.11 13.49 18.06
CA LEU A 450 9.40 13.00 17.61
C LEU A 450 9.25 11.74 16.73
N LEU A 451 8.46 10.75 17.17
CA LEU A 451 8.18 9.53 16.43
C LEU A 451 7.64 9.87 15.03
N TYR A 452 6.59 10.68 14.95
CA TYR A 452 5.95 11.00 13.67
C TYR A 452 6.82 11.88 12.76
N LEU A 453 7.65 12.78 13.32
CA LEU A 453 8.67 13.52 12.58
C LEU A 453 9.70 12.58 11.96
N LEU A 454 10.23 11.63 12.73
CA LEU A 454 11.19 10.64 12.24
C LEU A 454 10.58 9.71 11.17
N ARG A 455 9.29 9.37 11.29
CA ARG A 455 8.57 8.62 10.24
C ARG A 455 8.42 9.43 8.95
N PHE A 456 8.20 10.75 9.05
CA PHE A 456 8.20 11.64 7.89
C PHE A 456 9.57 11.67 7.21
N VAL A 457 10.65 11.80 7.99
CA VAL A 457 12.03 11.71 7.49
C VAL A 457 12.30 10.36 6.82
N GLY A 458 11.82 9.25 7.42
CA GLY A 458 11.88 7.91 6.83
C GLY A 458 11.23 7.84 5.44
N LEU A 459 10.05 8.41 5.27
CA LEU A 459 9.40 8.50 3.96
C LEU A 459 10.14 9.41 2.98
N MET A 460 10.74 10.50 3.46
CA MET A 460 11.56 11.40 2.63
C MET A 460 12.83 10.72 2.11
N ILE A 461 13.46 9.84 2.91
CA ILE A 461 14.58 8.99 2.46
C ILE A 461 14.14 8.13 1.28
N ALA A 462 13.02 7.41 1.41
CA ALA A 462 12.47 6.59 0.34
C ALA A 462 12.12 7.42 -0.90
N ALA A 463 11.55 8.61 -0.72
CA ALA A 463 11.25 9.54 -1.80
C ALA A 463 12.51 10.01 -2.54
N CYS A 464 13.62 10.27 -1.84
CA CYS A 464 14.90 10.62 -2.47
C CYS A 464 15.46 9.48 -3.31
N VAL A 465 15.31 8.23 -2.86
CA VAL A 465 15.68 7.05 -3.66
C VAL A 465 14.82 6.96 -4.92
N CYS A 466 13.50 7.13 -4.80
CA CYS A 466 12.59 7.16 -5.94
C CYS A 466 12.88 8.30 -6.93
N ALA A 467 13.17 9.51 -6.42
CA ALA A 467 13.54 10.66 -7.22
C ALA A 467 14.84 10.42 -7.99
N TYR A 468 15.83 9.79 -7.35
CA TYR A 468 17.05 9.36 -8.02
C TYR A 468 16.77 8.37 -9.14
N LEU A 469 16.01 7.30 -8.89
CA LEU A 469 15.65 6.33 -9.93
C LEU A 469 14.89 7.00 -11.08
N SER A 470 13.90 7.84 -10.78
CA SER A 470 13.15 8.65 -11.74
C SER A 470 14.06 9.53 -12.61
N SER A 471 15.14 10.07 -12.03
CA SER A 471 16.12 10.88 -12.76
C SER A 471 17.04 10.09 -13.70
N ARG A 472 17.07 8.75 -13.60
CA ARG A 472 17.98 7.89 -14.38
C ARG A 472 17.29 7.08 -15.46
N VAL A 473 15.98 6.90 -15.38
CA VAL A 473 15.22 6.11 -16.35
C VAL A 473 14.36 6.98 -17.26
N ASP A 474 14.08 6.47 -18.45
CA ASP A 474 13.33 7.20 -19.47
C ASP A 474 11.80 7.09 -19.31
N THR A 475 11.31 6.16 -18.48
CA THR A 475 9.88 5.91 -18.30
C THR A 475 9.53 5.75 -16.83
N TRP A 476 8.37 6.28 -16.43
CA TRP A 476 7.92 6.24 -15.03
C TRP A 476 7.54 4.82 -14.61
N GLU A 477 7.13 3.96 -15.55
CA GLU A 477 6.89 2.54 -15.33
C GLU A 477 8.17 1.79 -14.92
N LYS A 478 9.32 2.12 -15.51
CA LYS A 478 10.61 1.55 -15.07
C LYS A 478 11.02 2.10 -13.71
N ALA A 479 10.75 3.38 -13.44
CA ALA A 479 11.05 4.01 -12.16
C ALA A 479 10.27 3.35 -11.02
N THR A 480 8.97 3.11 -11.21
CA THR A 480 8.13 2.42 -10.22
C THR A 480 8.60 0.99 -9.99
N MET A 481 8.91 0.23 -11.06
CA MET A 481 9.38 -1.16 -10.94
C MET A 481 10.71 -1.26 -10.19
N LEU A 482 11.68 -0.40 -10.51
CA LEU A 482 12.96 -0.37 -9.80
C LEU A 482 12.80 0.10 -8.35
N GLY A 483 11.95 1.10 -8.10
CA GLY A 483 11.65 1.57 -6.75
C GLY A 483 10.99 0.47 -5.91
N ALA A 484 10.02 -0.25 -6.48
CA ALA A 484 9.38 -1.40 -5.84
C ALA A 484 10.38 -2.53 -5.57
N ALA A 485 11.23 -2.88 -6.54
CA ALA A 485 12.23 -3.92 -6.36
C ALA A 485 13.24 -3.56 -5.25
N LEU A 486 13.74 -2.33 -5.24
CA LEU A 486 14.76 -1.88 -4.29
C LEU A 486 14.21 -1.68 -2.88
N LEU A 487 12.99 -1.12 -2.75
CA LEU A 487 12.45 -0.69 -1.46
C LEU A 487 11.43 -1.68 -0.88
N LEU A 488 10.57 -2.29 -1.71
CA LEU A 488 9.51 -3.18 -1.22
C LEU A 488 9.98 -4.62 -1.02
N ILE A 489 10.93 -5.14 -1.83
CA ILE A 489 11.40 -6.53 -1.65
C ILE A 489 12.08 -6.71 -0.28
N PRO A 490 13.07 -5.88 0.13
CA PRO A 490 13.67 -6.00 1.47
C PRO A 490 12.64 -5.75 2.59
N ALA A 491 11.70 -4.83 2.38
CA ALA A 491 10.61 -4.57 3.33
C ALA A 491 9.69 -5.77 3.51
N ALA A 492 9.32 -6.45 2.42
CA ALA A 492 8.49 -7.65 2.45
C ALA A 492 9.22 -8.82 3.13
N LEU A 493 10.52 -9.02 2.84
CA LEU A 493 11.33 -10.05 3.51
C LEU A 493 11.35 -9.84 5.03
N LEU A 494 11.55 -8.60 5.50
CA LEU A 494 11.50 -8.28 6.93
C LEU A 494 10.11 -8.51 7.53
N TYR A 495 9.05 -8.20 6.79
CA TYR A 495 7.68 -8.47 7.22
C TYR A 495 7.40 -9.97 7.40
N PHE A 496 7.94 -10.82 6.52
CA PHE A 496 7.85 -12.28 6.62
C PHE A 496 8.85 -12.91 7.61
N GLY A 497 9.47 -12.11 8.49
CA GLY A 497 10.32 -12.61 9.58
C GLY A 497 11.79 -12.81 9.23
N GLN A 498 12.24 -12.38 8.04
CA GLN A 498 13.67 -12.43 7.69
C GLN A 498 14.42 -11.25 8.32
N GLU A 499 15.03 -11.47 9.50
CA GLU A 499 15.66 -10.39 10.27
C GLU A 499 16.82 -9.69 9.55
N TRP A 500 17.61 -10.44 8.77
CA TRP A 500 18.74 -9.88 8.01
C TRP A 500 18.30 -8.79 7.02
N ALA A 501 17.08 -8.89 6.49
CA ALA A 501 16.53 -7.90 5.58
C ALA A 501 16.31 -6.54 6.27
N GLY A 502 16.21 -6.53 7.60
CA GLY A 502 16.15 -5.30 8.39
C GLY A 502 17.40 -4.43 8.32
N TYR A 503 18.56 -5.00 7.96
CA TYR A 503 19.79 -4.23 7.79
C TYR A 503 19.90 -3.55 6.41
N VAL A 504 19.16 -4.05 5.42
CA VAL A 504 19.17 -3.52 4.04
C VAL A 504 17.89 -2.72 3.74
N SER A 505 16.82 -2.96 4.48
CA SER A 505 15.53 -2.31 4.24
C SER A 505 15.49 -0.89 4.80
N VAL A 506 14.81 0.00 4.09
CA VAL A 506 14.44 1.32 4.61
C VAL A 506 13.25 1.23 5.58
N LEU A 507 12.56 0.08 5.66
CA LEU A 507 11.33 -0.10 6.43
C LEU A 507 11.48 0.25 7.93
N PRO A 508 12.56 -0.15 8.65
CA PRO A 508 12.77 0.26 10.03
C PRO A 508 12.84 1.79 10.19
N SER A 509 13.35 2.49 9.18
CA SER A 509 13.41 3.96 9.15
C SER A 509 12.06 4.61 8.95
N ILE A 510 11.11 3.91 8.33
CA ILE A 510 9.73 4.41 8.14
C ILE A 510 8.84 4.04 9.34
N ALA A 511 9.05 2.85 9.92
CA ALA A 511 8.30 2.40 11.10
C ALA A 511 8.72 3.15 12.37
N VAL A 512 10.03 3.36 12.58
CA VAL A 512 10.69 4.08 13.68
C VAL A 512 10.43 3.55 15.10
N THR A 513 9.27 2.96 15.39
CA THR A 513 8.91 2.45 16.73
C THR A 513 9.95 1.46 17.23
N GLU A 514 10.41 0.53 16.39
CA GLU A 514 11.47 -0.43 16.75
C GLU A 514 12.78 0.26 17.15
N LEU A 515 13.10 1.39 16.50
CA LEU A 515 14.33 2.15 16.75
C LEU A 515 14.26 2.87 18.09
N LEU A 516 13.11 3.47 18.40
CA LEU A 516 12.94 4.27 19.62
C LEU A 516 12.70 3.41 20.86
N VAL A 517 11.93 2.33 20.75
CA VAL A 517 11.65 1.41 21.88
C VAL A 517 12.93 0.68 22.31
N THR A 518 13.83 0.39 21.38
CA THR A 518 15.10 -0.30 21.68
C THR A 518 16.29 0.65 21.88
N ALA A 519 16.04 1.95 22.03
CA ALA A 519 17.07 3.00 22.01
C ALA A 519 18.06 3.00 23.20
N ASP A 520 17.81 2.19 24.24
CA ASP A 520 18.67 2.05 25.43
C ASP A 520 20.12 1.61 25.08
N LYS A 521 20.33 0.98 23.92
CA LYS A 521 21.65 0.69 23.35
C LYS A 521 21.71 1.23 21.92
N LEU A 522 22.88 1.75 21.51
CA LEU A 522 23.12 2.18 20.13
C LEU A 522 23.06 0.95 19.21
N ASN A 523 21.85 0.58 18.79
CA ASN A 523 21.61 -0.61 18.00
C ASN A 523 22.01 -0.39 16.54
N ALA A 524 22.46 -1.45 15.86
CA ALA A 524 22.82 -1.37 14.44
C ALA A 524 21.72 -0.74 13.56
N LYS A 525 20.44 -0.91 13.91
CA LYS A 525 19.30 -0.29 13.23
C LYS A 525 19.26 1.24 13.36
N THR A 526 19.67 1.84 14.49
CA THR A 526 19.72 3.31 14.65
C THR A 526 20.88 3.91 13.85
N ILE A 527 22.03 3.23 13.79
CA ILE A 527 23.15 3.60 12.91
C ILE A 527 22.71 3.58 11.44
N LEU A 528 21.95 2.55 11.04
CA LEU A 528 21.41 2.43 9.69
C LEU A 528 20.43 3.55 9.33
N TYR A 529 19.64 4.05 10.29
CA TYR A 529 18.77 5.20 10.07
C TYR A 529 19.57 6.43 9.59
N PHE A 530 20.66 6.75 10.30
CA PHE A 530 21.55 7.86 9.91
C PHE A 530 22.31 7.57 8.61
N ALA A 531 22.70 6.32 8.36
CA ALA A 531 23.31 5.93 7.09
C ALA A 531 22.34 6.18 5.91
N TRP A 532 21.06 5.85 6.08
CA TRP A 532 20.02 6.11 5.07
C TRP A 532 19.78 7.61 4.82
N ILE A 533 19.86 8.46 5.85
CA ILE A 533 19.84 9.92 5.70
C ILE A 533 21.03 10.38 4.84
N ALA A 534 22.23 9.87 5.12
CA ALA A 534 23.42 10.20 4.33
C ALA A 534 23.27 9.74 2.87
N VAL A 535 22.75 8.54 2.63
CA VAL A 535 22.42 8.04 1.28
C VAL A 535 21.45 8.98 0.59
N ALA A 536 20.35 9.37 1.24
CA ALA A 536 19.36 10.28 0.66
C ALA A 536 19.97 11.66 0.29
N ALA A 537 20.87 12.18 1.12
CA ALA A 537 21.60 13.42 0.85
C ALA A 537 22.53 13.27 -0.38
N VAL A 538 23.31 12.19 -0.45
CA VAL A 538 24.19 11.91 -1.60
C VAL A 538 23.38 11.76 -2.88
N LEU A 539 22.28 10.99 -2.86
CA LEU A 539 21.41 10.82 -4.01
C LEU A 539 20.84 12.16 -4.47
N THR A 540 20.40 13.02 -3.55
CA THR A 540 19.90 14.36 -3.86
C THR A 540 20.97 15.23 -4.53
N VAL A 541 22.21 15.20 -4.04
CA VAL A 541 23.34 15.90 -4.67
C VAL A 541 23.63 15.34 -6.07
N LEU A 542 23.55 14.03 -6.27
CA LEU A 542 23.72 13.40 -7.58
C LEU A 542 22.62 13.84 -8.55
N VAL A 543 21.35 13.85 -8.13
CA VAL A 543 20.24 14.35 -8.96
C VAL A 543 20.47 15.83 -9.29
N TYR A 544 20.84 16.65 -8.31
CA TYR A 544 21.15 18.07 -8.53
C TYR A 544 22.26 18.27 -9.56
N ARG A 545 23.37 17.54 -9.45
CA ARG A 545 24.48 17.62 -10.41
C ARG A 545 24.03 17.23 -11.82
N THR A 546 23.30 16.12 -11.95
CA THR A 546 22.82 15.65 -13.26
C THR A 546 21.78 16.57 -13.90
N TRP A 547 20.95 17.25 -13.10
CA TRP A 547 19.91 18.15 -13.58
C TRP A 547 20.44 19.57 -13.87
N VAL A 548 21.21 20.14 -12.94
CA VAL A 548 21.61 21.55 -12.96
C VAL A 548 22.99 21.75 -13.58
N LYS A 549 23.96 20.90 -13.25
CA LYS A 549 25.37 21.03 -13.64
C LYS A 549 25.76 20.21 -14.87
N SER A 550 24.80 19.71 -15.65
CA SER A 550 25.06 19.06 -16.94
C SER A 550 25.71 20.05 -17.92
N SER A 551 27.01 20.31 -17.75
CA SER A 551 27.88 20.95 -18.73
C SER A 551 27.92 20.08 -19.97
N GLY A 552 27.81 20.68 -21.14
CA GLY A 552 27.84 20.00 -22.44
C GLY A 552 29.13 19.22 -22.68
N LYS A 553 29.15 17.96 -22.22
CA LYS A 553 30.01 16.90 -22.76
C LYS A 553 29.11 15.69 -23.01
N LYS A 554 28.45 15.71 -24.17
CA LYS A 554 28.17 14.51 -24.94
C LYS A 554 28.94 14.64 -26.23
#